data_AF-A0A235BQ76-F1
#
_entry.id   AF-A0A235BQ76-F1
#
_cell.length_a   1.000
_cell.length_b   1.000
_cell.length_c   1.000
_cell.angle_alpha   90.00
_cell.angle_beta   90.00
_cell.angle_gamma   90.00
#
_symmetry.space_group_name_H-M   'P 1'
#
loop_
_entity.id
_entity.type
_entity.pdbx_description
1 polymer ?
#
loop_
_entity_poly.entity_id
_entity_poly.type
_entity_poly.pdbx_seq_one_letter_code
_entity_poly.pdbx_strand_id
1 'polypeptide(L)' 'MWLRCDGCGEILYRKALERNFFICMRCGHHFRIFPEQYIKIILDNGLKELDSDLAPSDPLE' A
#
# COMPACT_ATOMS: atom_id res chain seq x y z
N MET A 1 1.09 16.65 1.15
CA MET A 1 0.52 16.38 -0.19
C MET A 1 -0.94 15.96 -0.01
N TRP A 2 -1.84 16.45 -0.86
CA TRP A 2 -3.27 16.16 -0.86
C TRP A 2 -3.61 15.12 -1.94
N LEU A 3 -4.64 14.32 -1.71
CA LEU A 3 -5.10 13.24 -2.59
C LEU A 3 -6.61 13.32 -2.73
N ARG A 4 -7.15 13.02 -3.91
CA ARG A 4 -8.60 12.87 -4.11
C ARG A 4 -8.97 11.39 -3.97
N CYS A 5 -10.05 11.09 -3.25
CA CYS A 5 -10.57 9.74 -3.14
C CYS A 5 -11.37 9.34 -4.39
N ASP A 6 -11.04 8.19 -4.99
CA ASP A 6 -11.76 7.68 -6.16
C ASP A 6 -13.15 7.11 -5.81
N GLY A 7 -13.39 6.74 -4.54
CA GLY A 7 -14.69 6.24 -4.08
C GLY A 7 -15.74 7.33 -3.81
N CYS A 8 -15.36 8.45 -3.19
CA CYS A 8 -16.33 9.49 -2.76
C CYS A 8 -15.97 10.92 -3.18
N GLY A 9 -14.85 11.12 -3.88
CA GLY A 9 -14.40 12.43 -4.38
C GLY A 9 -13.80 13.37 -3.34
N GLU A 10 -13.70 12.97 -2.08
CA GLU A 10 -13.16 13.80 -0.99
C GLU A 10 -11.66 14.09 -1.16
N ILE A 11 -11.24 15.30 -0.78
CA ILE A 11 -9.83 15.70 -0.74
C ILE A 11 -9.26 15.36 0.63
N LEU A 12 -8.31 14.44 0.66
CA LEU A 12 -7.71 13.85 1.85
C LEU A 12 -6.24 14.26 1.98
N TYR A 13 -5.81 14.49 3.22
CA TYR A 13 -4.41 14.73 3.52
C TYR A 13 -3.65 13.40 3.65
N ARG A 14 -2.55 13.23 2.90
CA ARG A 14 -1.82 11.94 2.85
C ARG A 14 -1.45 11.37 4.22
N LYS A 15 -0.96 12.20 5.17
CA LYS A 15 -0.60 11.69 6.51
C LYS A 15 -1.81 11.19 7.31
N ALA A 16 -3.01 11.71 7.03
CA ALA A 16 -4.22 11.21 7.66
C ALA A 16 -4.61 9.82 7.11
N LEU A 17 -4.44 9.62 5.80
CA LEU A 17 -4.58 8.30 5.18
C LEU A 17 -3.58 7.29 5.72
N GLU A 18 -2.29 7.66 5.83
CA GLU A 18 -1.25 6.79 6.40
C GLU A 18 -1.59 6.29 7.81
N ARG A 19 -2.12 7.17 8.67
CA ARG A 19 -2.56 6.80 10.02
C ARG A 19 -3.80 5.90 10.04
N ASN A 20 -4.62 5.97 8.99
CA ASN A 20 -5.84 5.17 8.84
C ASN A 20 -5.64 4.01 7.85
N PHE A 21 -4.41 3.49 7.76
CA PHE A 21 -4.07 2.32 6.93
C PHE A 21 -4.48 2.45 5.46
N PHE A 22 -4.45 3.68 4.94
CA PHE A 22 -4.83 4.02 3.57
C PHE A 22 -6.28 3.67 3.23
N ILE A 23 -7.16 3.78 4.21
CA ILE A 23 -8.61 3.66 4.04
C ILE A 23 -9.24 5.06 4.12
N CYS A 24 -10.13 5.38 3.18
CA CYS A 24 -10.88 6.62 3.23
C CYS A 24 -11.76 6.66 4.49
N MET A 25 -11.55 7.65 5.36
CA MET A 25 -12.30 7.81 6.61
C MET A 25 -13.79 8.09 6.40
N ARG A 26 -14.19 8.56 5.20
CA ARG A 26 -15.58 8.90 4.88
C ARG A 26 -16.36 7.76 4.24
N CYS A 27 -15.75 7.00 3.33
CA CYS A 27 -16.46 5.98 2.54
C CYS A 27 -15.90 4.57 2.64
N GLY A 28 -14.78 4.36 3.34
CA GLY A 28 -14.16 3.05 3.46
C GLY A 28 -13.39 2.58 2.21
N HIS A 29 -13.26 3.40 1.16
CA HIS A 29 -12.47 3.03 -0.01
C HIS A 29 -11.00 2.75 0.36
N HIS A 30 -10.49 1.60 -0.05
CA HIS A 30 -9.10 1.18 0.15
C HIS A 30 -8.24 1.72 -0.99
N PHE A 31 -7.26 2.55 -0.67
CA PHE A 31 -6.29 3.03 -1.64
C PHE A 31 -5.26 1.93 -1.91
N ARG A 32 -4.74 1.91 -3.15
CA ARG A 32 -3.57 1.08 -3.47
C ARG A 32 -2.35 1.60 -2.72
N ILE A 33 -1.64 0.68 -2.08
CA ILE A 33 -0.37 0.95 -1.40
C ILE A 33 0.70 -0.03 -1.88
N PHE A 34 1.96 0.35 -1.68
CA PHE A 34 3.10 -0.48 -2.05
C PHE A 34 3.35 -1.58 -1.01
N PRO A 35 4.04 -2.67 -1.40
CA PRO A 35 4.31 -3.79 -0.50
C PRO A 35 4.97 -3.39 0.82
N GLU A 36 5.87 -2.40 0.82
CA GLU A 36 6.57 -1.94 2.03
C GLU A 36 5.62 -1.33 3.06
N GLN A 37 4.51 -0.75 2.59
CA GLN A 37 3.47 -0.19 3.45
C GLN A 37 2.62 -1.32 4.04
N TYR A 38 2.25 -2.33 3.24
CA TYR A 38 1.55 -3.53 3.74
C TYR A 38 2.37 -4.27 4.80
N ILE A 39 3.66 -4.50 4.55
CA ILE A 39 4.57 -5.17 5.48
C ILE A 39 4.53 -4.50 6.85
N LYS A 40 4.59 -3.16 6.90
CA LYS A 40 4.55 -2.40 8.16
C LYS A 40 3.21 -2.48 8.90
N ILE A 41 2.12 -2.77 8.20
CA ILE A 41 0.77 -2.87 8.78
C ILE A 41 0.53 -4.29 9.30
N ILE A 42 1.02 -5.30 8.58
CA ILE A 42 0.69 -6.70 8.81
C ILE A 42 1.72 -7.38 9.73
N LEU A 43 3.01 -7.03 9.60
CA LEU A 43 4.09 -7.73 10.28
C LEU A 43 4.62 -6.93 11.47
N ASP A 44 4.65 -7.57 12.64
CA ASP A 44 5.18 -6.95 13.86
C ASP A 44 6.72 -6.89 13.88
N ASN A 45 7.38 -7.98 13.48
CA ASN A 45 8.83 -8.19 13.66
C ASN A 45 9.63 -8.09 12.34
N GLY A 46 9.18 -7.22 11.43
CA GLY A 46 9.80 -7.02 10.12
C GLY A 46 9.59 -8.20 9.15
N LEU A 47 10.15 -8.07 7.95
CA LEU A 47 10.07 -9.08 6.89
C LEU A 47 11.40 -9.83 6.79
N LYS A 48 11.35 -11.16 6.79
CA LYS A 48 12.41 -12.00 6.21
C LYS A 48 11.95 -12.40 4.80
N GLU A 49 12.53 -11.77 3.79
CA GLU A 49 12.26 -12.08 2.40
C GLU A 49 12.74 -13.49 2.07
N LEU A 50 11.94 -14.23 1.31
CA LEU A 50 12.28 -15.56 0.80
C LEU A 50 12.55 -15.41 -0.70
N ASP A 51 13.55 -16.13 -1.19
CA ASP A 51 13.89 -16.15 -2.62
C ASP A 51 14.17 -14.75 -3.20
N SER A 52 14.86 -13.89 -2.45
CA SER A 52 15.17 -12.50 -2.86
C SER A 52 15.96 -12.41 -4.17
N ASP A 53 16.65 -13.49 -4.54
CA ASP A 53 17.43 -13.58 -5.77
C ASP A 53 16.60 -14.13 -6.96
N LEU A 54 15.32 -14.46 -6.74
CA LEU A 54 14.43 -14.92 -7.79
C LEU A 54 14.10 -13.78 -8.75
N ALA A 55 14.49 -13.96 -10.01
CA ALA A 55 14.23 -13.01 -11.08
C ALA A 55 13.53 -13.72 -12.24
N PRO A 56 12.73 -12.99 -13.05
CA PRO A 56 12.17 -13.56 -14.27
C PRO A 56 13.30 -13.94 -15.23
N SER A 57 13.24 -15.14 -15.78
CA SER A 57 14.03 -15.56 -16.94
C SER A 57 13.14 -15.60 -18.18
N ASP A 58 13.71 -15.38 -19.36
CA ASP A 58 12.98 -15.60 -20.62
C ASP A 58 13.10 -17.09 -21.00
N PRO A 59 12.00 -17.88 -21.01
CA PRO A 59 12.05 -19.27 -21.42
C PRO A 59 12.10 -19.46 -22.95
N LEU A 60 12.06 -18.39 -23.73
CA LEU A 60 12.11 -18.40 -25.20
C LEU A 60 13.49 -18.00 -25.76
N GLU A 61 14.45 -17.65 -24.91
CA GLU A 61 15.88 -17.58 -25.28
C GLU A 61 16.54 -18.97 -25.32
#